data_AF-A0A5J4RN45-F1
#
_entry.id   AF-A0A5J4RN45-F1
#
_cell.length_a   1.000
_cell.length_b   1.000
_cell.length_c   1.000
_cell.angle_alpha   90.00
_cell.angle_beta   90.00
_cell.angle_gamma   90.00
#
_symmetry.space_group_name_H-M   'P 1'
#
loop_
_entity.id
_entity.type
_entity.pdbx_description
1 polymer ?
#
loop_
_entity_poly.entity_id
_entity_poly.type
_entity_poly.pdbx_seq_one_letter_code
_entity_poly.pdbx_strand_id
1 'polypeptide(L)'
;MEHLGHLPQNYGIVDGSGLSNYNYVSPALLVDFLRYAYANPDIFRKLYEALPIAGVDGTLKNRMKKGKAYKNIHAKTGTFTGISCLAGYVRTSYNHFLAFAIMNQNTLSAAKARTLQDMICEELAR
;
A
#
# COMPACT_ATOMS: atom_id res chain seq x y z
N MET A 1 -0.20 16.22 7.91
CA MET A 1 1.21 15.75 7.96
C MET A 1 1.88 16.13 9.27
N GLU A 2 1.79 17.40 9.72
CA GLU A 2 2.30 17.81 11.04
C GLU A 2 1.74 16.99 12.20
N HIS A 3 0.43 16.69 12.17
CA HIS A 3 -0.20 15.85 13.20
C HIS A 3 0.32 14.40 13.23
N LEU A 4 1.06 13.97 12.19
CA LEU A 4 1.69 12.65 12.10
C LEU A 4 3.22 12.73 12.38
N GLY A 5 3.74 13.88 12.83
CA GLY A 5 5.16 14.08 13.11
C GLY A 5 6.03 14.30 11.86
N HIS A 6 5.41 14.55 10.70
CA HIS A 6 6.10 14.76 9.43
C HIS A 6 6.15 16.23 9.06
N LEU A 7 7.34 16.76 8.75
CA LEU A 7 7.52 18.13 8.27
C LEU A 7 6.86 18.28 6.88
N PRO A 8 5.85 19.14 6.72
CA PRO A 8 5.10 19.26 5.45
C PRO A 8 5.98 19.66 4.26
N GLN A 9 7.06 20.38 4.53
CA GLN A 9 8.02 20.85 3.51
C GLN A 9 8.76 19.70 2.80
N ASN A 10 8.80 18.51 3.41
CA ASN A 10 9.47 17.33 2.86
C ASN A 10 8.57 16.49 1.94
N TYR A 11 7.31 16.92 1.73
CA TYR A 11 6.32 16.15 0.99
C TYR A 11 5.52 17.05 0.04
N GLY A 12 5.38 16.59 -1.20
CA GLY A 12 4.50 17.21 -2.19
C GLY A 12 3.26 16.35 -2.35
N ILE A 13 2.07 16.88 -2.05
CA ILE A 13 0.82 16.27 -2.51
C ILE A 13 0.20 17.26 -3.48
N VAL A 14 0.31 16.95 -4.77
CA VAL A 14 -0.16 17.80 -5.86
C VAL A 14 -1.51 17.30 -6.37
N ASP A 15 -1.81 16.01 -6.24
CA ASP A 15 -3.16 15.48 -6.44
C ASP A 15 -3.46 14.28 -5.52
N GLY A 16 -4.76 14.01 -5.33
CA GLY A 16 -5.22 12.87 -4.53
C GLY A 16 -5.23 11.53 -5.29
N SER A 17 -5.04 11.55 -6.61
CA SER A 17 -5.07 10.34 -7.45
C SER A 17 -3.71 9.64 -7.52
N GLY A 18 -2.62 10.37 -7.26
CA GLY A 18 -1.25 9.91 -7.42
C GLY A 18 -0.71 10.02 -8.85
N LEU A 19 -1.35 10.79 -9.74
CA LEU A 19 -0.95 10.91 -11.16
C LEU A 19 0.14 11.94 -11.38
N SER A 20 0.24 12.95 -10.52
CA SER A 20 1.27 13.96 -10.58
C SER A 20 2.63 13.40 -10.20
N ASN A 21 3.64 13.66 -11.04
CA ASN A 21 5.06 13.38 -10.78
C ASN A 21 5.63 14.18 -9.61
N TYR A 22 4.91 15.20 -9.17
CA TYR A 22 5.28 16.04 -8.03
C TYR A 22 4.70 15.53 -6.71
N ASN A 23 4.00 14.39 -6.73
CA ASN A 23 3.61 13.68 -5.52
C ASN A 23 4.85 13.03 -4.87
N TYR A 24 5.48 13.76 -3.96
CA TYR A 24 6.58 13.27 -3.12
C TYR A 24 6.02 12.77 -1.81
N VAL A 25 5.88 11.44 -1.70
CA VAL A 25 5.48 10.73 -0.48
C VAL A 25 6.53 9.67 -0.13
N SER A 26 6.76 9.43 1.16
CA SER A 26 7.65 8.37 1.64
C SER A 26 6.85 7.13 2.05
N PRO A 27 7.44 5.92 2.00
CA PRO A 27 6.81 4.72 2.55
C PRO A 27 6.45 4.89 4.04
N ALA A 28 7.28 5.60 4.81
CA ALA A 28 7.05 5.88 6.22
C ALA A 28 5.77 6.72 6.41
N LEU A 29 5.60 7.80 5.63
CA LEU A 29 4.40 8.61 5.68
C LEU A 29 3.14 7.81 5.35
N LEU A 30 3.20 6.92 4.36
CA LEU A 30 2.07 6.05 4.01
C LEU A 30 1.72 5.08 5.15
N VAL A 31 2.72 4.48 5.79
CA VAL A 31 2.49 3.61 6.95
C VAL A 31 1.89 4.40 8.11
N ASP A 32 2.39 5.60 8.40
CA ASP A 32 1.84 6.43 9.47
C ASP A 32 0.41 6.89 9.18
N PHE A 33 0.08 7.19 7.92
CA PHE A 33 -1.29 7.44 7.51
C PHE A 33 -2.20 6.22 7.71
N LEU A 34 -1.75 5.02 7.33
CA LEU A 34 -2.51 3.79 7.54
C LEU A 34 -2.69 3.48 9.04
N ARG A 35 -1.67 3.72 9.86
CA ARG A 35 -1.76 3.58 11.33
C ARG A 35 -2.74 4.59 11.93
N TYR A 36 -2.70 5.84 11.47
CA TYR A 36 -3.67 6.86 11.87
C TYR A 36 -5.09 6.46 11.47
N ALA A 37 -5.29 6.01 10.23
CA ALA A 37 -6.59 5.55 9.77
C ALA A 37 -7.10 4.41 10.65
N TYR A 38 -6.27 3.40 10.93
CA TYR A 38 -6.61 2.28 11.82
C TYR A 38 -7.02 2.73 13.23
N ALA A 39 -6.37 3.76 13.79
CA ALA A 39 -6.72 4.32 15.09
C ALA A 39 -8.05 5.10 15.09
N ASN A 40 -8.61 5.42 13.92
CA ASN A 40 -9.85 6.17 13.76
C ASN A 40 -10.92 5.29 13.08
N PRO A 41 -11.83 4.64 13.83
CA PRO A 41 -12.72 3.60 13.30
C PRO A 41 -13.55 4.00 12.08
N ASP A 42 -14.08 5.24 12.05
CA ASP A 42 -14.88 5.74 10.93
C ASP A 42 -14.06 5.91 9.64
N ILE A 43 -12.80 6.29 9.77
CA ILE A 43 -11.86 6.41 8.64
C ILE A 43 -11.43 5.02 8.22
N PHE A 44 -11.01 4.19 9.18
CA PHE A 44 -10.56 2.83 8.92
C PHE A 44 -11.59 2.03 8.13
N ARG A 45 -12.85 2.02 8.57
CA ARG A 45 -13.90 1.22 7.94
C ARG A 45 -14.08 1.60 6.47
N LYS A 46 -14.25 2.90 6.19
CA LYS A 46 -14.42 3.41 4.82
C LYS A 46 -13.20 3.14 3.95
N LEU A 47 -12.00 3.36 4.50
CA LEU A 47 -10.75 3.12 3.78
C LEU A 47 -10.59 1.63 3.47
N TYR A 48 -10.71 0.76 4.48
CA TYR A 48 -10.49 -0.67 4.37
C TYR A 48 -11.48 -1.35 3.41
N GLU A 49 -12.75 -0.95 3.43
CA GLU A 49 -13.78 -1.40 2.49
C GLU A 49 -13.48 -0.97 1.04
N ALA A 50 -12.81 0.17 0.85
CA ALA A 50 -12.46 0.68 -0.47
C ALA A 50 -11.15 0.10 -1.04
N LEU A 51 -10.36 -0.62 -0.22
CA LEU A 51 -9.10 -1.21 -0.66
C LEU A 51 -9.34 -2.49 -1.46
N PRO A 52 -8.72 -2.64 -2.65
CA PRO A 52 -8.72 -3.89 -3.39
C PRO A 52 -8.18 -5.06 -2.56
N ILE A 53 -8.78 -6.24 -2.76
CA ILE A 53 -8.46 -7.48 -2.06
C ILE A 53 -7.65 -8.39 -3.00
N ALA A 54 -6.52 -8.91 -2.50
CA ALA A 54 -5.64 -9.81 -3.24
C ALA A 54 -6.37 -11.03 -3.81
N GLY A 55 -6.29 -11.18 -5.13
CA GLY A 55 -6.87 -12.28 -5.89
C GLY A 55 -8.39 -12.22 -6.05
N VAL A 56 -9.04 -11.12 -5.66
CA VAL A 56 -10.51 -10.99 -5.70
C VAL A 56 -10.94 -9.87 -6.64
N ASP A 57 -10.48 -8.64 -6.41
CA ASP A 57 -11.04 -7.47 -7.11
C ASP A 57 -10.03 -6.35 -7.40
N GLY A 58 -10.54 -5.30 -8.04
CA GLY A 58 -9.78 -4.11 -8.43
C GLY A 58 -8.48 -4.44 -9.17
N THR A 59 -7.44 -3.69 -8.82
CA THR A 59 -6.10 -3.84 -9.41
C THR A 59 -5.31 -5.03 -8.85
N LEU A 60 -5.83 -5.75 -7.85
CA LEU A 60 -5.23 -6.94 -7.27
C LEU A 60 -5.91 -8.26 -7.70
N LYS A 61 -7.01 -8.20 -8.46
CA LYS A 61 -7.78 -9.37 -8.92
C LYS A 61 -6.92 -10.49 -9.53
N ASN A 62 -5.88 -10.11 -10.27
CA ASN A 62 -5.00 -11.07 -10.96
C ASN A 62 -3.67 -11.34 -10.22
N ARG A 63 -3.47 -10.77 -9.03
CA ARG A 63 -2.25 -10.88 -8.21
C ARG A 63 -2.52 -11.74 -6.97
N MET A 64 -1.49 -12.43 -6.46
CA MET A 64 -1.56 -13.19 -5.20
C MET A 64 -2.80 -14.11 -5.09
N LYS A 65 -3.13 -14.85 -6.17
CA LYS A 65 -4.35 -15.69 -6.26
C LYS A 65 -4.32 -16.99 -5.46
N LYS A 66 -3.20 -17.25 -4.77
CA LYS A 66 -2.93 -18.43 -3.94
C LYS A 66 -1.88 -18.03 -2.91
N GLY A 67 -1.67 -18.86 -1.89
CA GLY A 67 -0.74 -18.57 -0.81
C GLY A 67 -1.41 -17.86 0.37
N LYS A 68 -0.61 -17.31 1.27
CA LYS A 68 -1.06 -16.65 2.50
C LYS A 68 -1.55 -15.22 2.26
N ALA A 69 -1.11 -14.59 1.16
CA ALA A 69 -1.57 -13.25 0.81
C ALA A 69 -2.97 -13.25 0.17
N TYR A 70 -3.40 -14.38 -0.42
CA TYR A 70 -4.71 -14.52 -1.05
C TYR A 70 -5.86 -14.20 -0.08
N LYS A 71 -6.75 -13.27 -0.47
CA LYS A 71 -7.87 -12.76 0.36
C LYS A 71 -7.47 -12.12 1.69
N ASN A 72 -6.18 -11.92 1.94
CA ASN A 72 -5.66 -11.39 3.20
C ASN A 72 -5.07 -9.98 3.03
N ILE A 73 -4.42 -9.72 1.89
CA ILE A 73 -3.94 -8.38 1.55
C ILE A 73 -5.11 -7.51 1.08
N HIS A 74 -5.30 -6.39 1.77
CA HIS A 74 -6.18 -5.29 1.35
C HIS A 74 -5.29 -4.09 1.08
N ALA A 75 -5.08 -3.73 -0.19
CA ALA A 75 -4.07 -2.73 -0.53
C ALA A 75 -4.37 -1.97 -1.81
N LYS A 76 -3.94 -0.71 -1.84
CA LYS A 76 -4.01 0.15 -3.01
C LYS A 76 -2.73 0.02 -3.82
N THR A 77 -2.88 -0.15 -5.12
CA THR A 77 -1.76 -0.09 -6.07
C THR A 77 -1.55 1.33 -6.58
N GLY A 78 -0.28 1.71 -6.75
CA GLY A 78 0.16 2.85 -7.56
C GLY A 78 1.11 2.37 -8.66
N THR A 79 0.96 2.88 -9.88
CA THR A 79 1.93 2.60 -10.96
C THR A 79 2.08 3.86 -11.79
N PHE A 80 3.33 4.27 -12.00
CA PHE A 80 3.72 5.34 -12.90
C PHE A 80 4.99 4.92 -13.65
N THR A 81 5.39 5.65 -14.69
CA THR A 81 6.64 5.40 -15.42
C THR A 81 7.83 5.36 -14.44
N GLY A 82 8.51 4.21 -14.36
CA GLY A 82 9.64 4.00 -13.46
C GLY A 82 9.30 3.79 -11.99
N ILE A 83 8.02 3.79 -11.59
CA ILE A 83 7.59 3.67 -10.20
C ILE A 83 6.46 2.64 -10.04
N SER A 84 6.59 1.75 -9.07
CA SER A 84 5.51 0.85 -8.65
C SER A 84 5.37 0.82 -7.14
N CYS A 85 4.15 1.02 -6.66
CA CYS A 85 3.85 1.08 -5.24
C CYS A 85 2.69 0.15 -4.87
N LEU A 86 2.73 -0.37 -3.64
CA LEU A 86 1.65 -1.13 -3.01
C LEU A 86 1.64 -0.79 -1.52
N ALA A 87 0.51 -0.31 -0.99
CA ALA A 87 0.36 0.02 0.41
C ALA A 87 -1.01 -0.40 0.93
N GLY A 88 -1.06 -0.89 2.17
CA GLY A 88 -2.30 -1.40 2.75
C GLY A 88 -2.07 -2.21 4.02
N TYR A 89 -2.95 -3.18 4.24
CA TYR A 89 -2.97 -3.98 5.45
C TYR A 89 -2.87 -5.48 5.17
N VAL A 90 -2.38 -6.22 6.16
CA VAL A 90 -2.29 -7.68 6.17
C VAL A 90 -2.47 -8.22 7.58
N ARG A 91 -3.04 -9.43 7.71
CA ARG A 91 -3.05 -10.18 8.96
C ARG A 91 -2.01 -11.31 8.91
N THR A 92 -1.12 -11.37 9.89
CA THR A 92 -0.10 -12.43 10.01
C THR A 92 -0.71 -13.75 10.53
N SER A 93 0.01 -14.88 10.45
CA SER A 93 -0.50 -16.13 11.05
C SER A 93 -0.58 -16.09 12.57
N TYR A 94 0.20 -15.21 13.20
CA TYR A 94 0.13 -14.90 14.63
C TYR A 94 -0.96 -13.87 14.99
N ASN A 95 -1.86 -13.57 14.05
CA ASN A 95 -3.00 -12.67 14.22
C ASN A 95 -2.63 -11.19 14.49
N HIS A 96 -1.41 -10.77 14.15
CA HIS A 96 -1.04 -9.36 14.15
C HIS A 96 -1.60 -8.68 12.90
N PHE A 97 -2.12 -7.46 13.06
CA PHE A 97 -2.62 -6.66 11.96
C PHE A 97 -1.57 -5.60 11.60
N LEU A 98 -0.97 -5.73 10.42
CA LEU A 98 0.15 -4.88 10.00
C LEU A 98 -0.32 -3.89 8.94
N ALA A 99 0.16 -2.64 9.06
CA ALA A 99 0.15 -1.67 7.97
C ALA A 99 1.51 -1.73 7.26
N PHE A 100 1.50 -1.67 5.92
CA PHE A 100 2.73 -1.72 5.13
C PHE A 100 2.67 -0.76 3.94
N ALA A 101 3.85 -0.36 3.45
CA ALA A 101 4.02 0.35 2.20
C ALA A 101 5.31 -0.12 1.50
N ILE A 102 5.19 -0.51 0.24
CA ILE A 102 6.30 -0.92 -0.62
C ILE A 102 6.33 0.07 -1.79
N MET A 103 7.47 0.72 -1.99
CA MET A 103 7.69 1.65 -3.10
C MET A 103 8.96 1.25 -3.84
N ASN A 104 8.83 0.89 -5.11
CA ASN A 104 9.94 0.60 -6.01
C ASN A 104 10.08 1.77 -6.98
N GLN A 105 11.22 2.47 -6.92
CA GLN A 105 11.57 3.56 -7.85
C GLN A 105 12.64 3.10 -8.84
N ASN A 106 12.83 3.86 -9.92
CA ASN A 106 13.77 3.57 -11.01
C ASN A 106 13.61 2.15 -11.59
N THR A 107 12.38 1.64 -11.62
CA THR A 107 12.12 0.31 -12.17
C THR A 107 12.06 0.32 -13.69
N LEU A 108 12.91 -0.49 -14.31
CA LEU A 108 12.87 -0.74 -15.76
C LEU A 108 11.73 -1.69 -16.16
N SER A 109 11.09 -2.37 -15.20
CA SER A 109 9.98 -3.29 -15.45
C SER A 109 8.98 -3.28 -14.30
N ALA A 110 7.80 -2.70 -14.57
CA ALA A 110 6.69 -2.70 -13.63
C ALA A 110 6.25 -4.13 -13.26
N ALA A 111 6.36 -5.09 -14.19
CA ALA A 111 6.04 -6.49 -13.92
C ALA A 111 6.96 -7.10 -12.85
N LYS A 112 8.28 -6.92 -12.97
CA LYS A 112 9.24 -7.42 -11.97
C LYS A 112 9.03 -6.77 -10.60
N ALA A 113 8.76 -5.46 -10.57
CA ALA A 113 8.46 -4.76 -9.31
C ALA A 113 7.19 -5.31 -8.64
N ARG A 114 6.13 -5.59 -9.42
CA ARG A 114 4.91 -6.22 -8.90
C ARG A 114 5.17 -7.64 -8.38
N THR A 115 5.98 -8.43 -9.07
CA THR A 115 6.37 -9.76 -8.57
C THR A 115 7.11 -9.66 -7.23
N LEU A 116 8.04 -8.71 -7.08
CA LEU A 116 8.72 -8.47 -5.81
C LEU A 116 7.74 -8.08 -4.69
N GLN A 117 6.81 -7.16 -4.98
CA GLN A 117 5.76 -6.77 -4.03
C GLN A 117 4.91 -7.97 -3.60
N ASP A 118 4.51 -8.83 -4.55
CA ASP A 118 3.70 -10.02 -4.27
C ASP A 118 4.47 -11.00 -3.37
N MET A 119 5.77 -11.20 -3.61
CA MET A 119 6.62 -12.04 -2.75
C MET A 119 6.76 -11.48 -1.33
N ILE A 120 6.96 -10.16 -1.19
CA ILE A 120 7.03 -9.51 0.12
C ILE A 120 5.68 -9.66 0.85
N CYS A 121 4.56 -9.51 0.15
CA CYS A 121 3.23 -9.67 0.74
C CYS A 121 2.99 -11.10 1.25
N GLU A 122 3.45 -12.12 0.53
CA GLU A 122 3.41 -13.51 1.01
C GLU A 122 4.23 -13.71 2.29
N GLU A 123 5.40 -13.07 2.38
CA GLU A 123 6.23 -13.13 3.59
C GLU A 123 5.62 -12.34 4.76
N LEU A 124 5.03 -11.18 4.51
CA LEU A 124 4.31 -10.41 5.54
C LEU A 124 3.05 -11.12 6.04
N ALA A 125 2.43 -11.97 5.23
CA ALA A 125 1.25 -12.75 5.59
C ALA A 125 1.60 -14.03 6.37
N ARG A 126 2.89 -14.35 6.54
CA ARG A 126 3.34 -15.39 7.47
C ARG A 126 3.07 -14.97 8.89
#